data_AF-A0A5C1A955-F1
#
_entry.id   AF-A0A5C1A955-F1
#
_cell.length_a   1.000
_cell.length_b   1.000
_cell.length_c   1.000
_cell.angle_alpha   90.00
_cell.angle_beta   90.00
_cell.angle_gamma   90.00
#
_symmetry.space_group_name_H-M   'P 1'
#
loop_
_entity.id
_entity.type
_entity.pdbx_description
1 polymer ?
#
loop_
_entity_poly.entity_id
_entity_poly.type
_entity_poly.pdbx_seq_one_letter_code
_entity_poly.pdbx_strand_id
1 'polypeptide(L)'
;MKTIGFAVILMFAAGCVGPGRVTRDVQEPEQMAELVARLAPPGTSVDDAQRAMEREGFRCSRVVNGTFTALKGEERTPEEHEGIDFLKCWRSRDSQLSIISGSWSVAIVHKDSKVVEVLAYTALTGP
;
A
#
# COMPACT_ATOMS: atom_id res chain seq x y z
N MET A 1 1.36 -37.70 54.99
CA MET A 1 1.03 -37.93 53.57
C MET A 1 1.19 -36.60 52.83
N LYS A 2 2.11 -36.56 51.86
CA LYS A 2 2.53 -35.35 51.13
C LYS A 2 1.46 -34.97 50.09
N THR A 3 0.83 -33.82 50.22
CA THR A 3 -0.04 -33.26 49.18
C THR A 3 0.83 -32.58 48.11
N ILE A 4 0.78 -33.16 46.92
CA ILE A 4 1.52 -32.75 45.72
C ILE A 4 0.87 -31.50 45.15
N GLY A 5 1.67 -30.44 45.01
CA GLY A 5 1.26 -29.20 44.36
C GLY A 5 1.01 -29.40 42.87
N PHE A 6 -0.07 -28.80 42.38
CA PHE A 6 -0.38 -28.73 40.96
C PHE A 6 -0.54 -27.26 40.59
N ALA A 7 0.59 -26.60 40.28
CA ALA A 7 0.60 -25.25 39.75
C ALA A 7 0.30 -25.32 38.25
N VAL A 8 -0.96 -25.09 37.88
CA VAL A 8 -1.38 -24.97 36.47
C VAL A 8 -0.96 -23.59 35.99
N ILE A 9 0.19 -23.51 35.33
CA ILE A 9 0.66 -22.31 34.64
C ILE A 9 -0.17 -22.17 33.36
N LEU A 10 -1.22 -21.33 33.40
CA LEU A 10 -1.94 -20.86 32.21
C LEU A 10 -1.03 -19.90 31.44
N MET A 11 -0.27 -20.43 30.47
CA MET A 11 0.32 -19.63 29.40
C MET A 11 -0.80 -19.14 28.48
N PHE A 12 -1.35 -17.95 28.76
CA PHE A 12 -2.07 -17.19 27.76
C PHE A 12 -1.07 -16.76 26.69
N ALA A 13 -1.05 -17.50 25.58
CA ALA A 13 -0.40 -17.05 24.35
C ALA A 13 -1.08 -15.76 23.91
N ALA A 14 -0.49 -14.62 24.27
CA ALA A 14 -0.76 -13.35 23.60
C ALA A 14 -0.22 -13.49 22.18
N GLY A 15 -1.03 -14.08 21.29
CA GLY A 15 -0.79 -14.03 19.86
C GLY A 15 -0.79 -12.55 19.47
N CYS A 16 0.40 -12.00 19.25
CA CYS A 16 0.54 -10.71 18.60
C CYS A 16 -0.03 -10.84 17.18
N VAL A 17 -1.33 -10.58 17.04
CA VAL A 17 -1.92 -10.25 15.74
C VAL A 17 -1.27 -8.94 15.35
N GLY A 18 -0.17 -9.02 14.62
CA GLY A 18 0.49 -7.84 14.08
C GLY A 18 -0.52 -7.02 13.28
N PRO A 19 -0.42 -5.68 13.30
CA PRO A 19 -1.35 -4.84 12.55
C PRO A 19 -1.32 -5.28 11.08
N GLY A 20 -2.46 -5.80 10.60
CA GLY A 20 -2.62 -6.16 9.21
C GLY A 20 -2.46 -4.92 8.34
N ARG A 21 -1.68 -5.04 7.27
CA ARG A 21 -1.56 -3.97 6.26
C ARG A 21 -2.90 -3.81 5.56
N VAL A 22 -3.47 -2.61 5.58
CA VAL A 22 -4.81 -2.33 5.04
C VAL A 22 -4.87 -2.57 3.53
N THR A 23 -3.75 -2.37 2.84
CA THR A 23 -3.65 -2.49 1.38
C THR A 23 -3.34 -3.91 0.90
N ARG A 24 -3.17 -4.91 1.78
CA ARG A 24 -2.58 -6.22 1.41
C ARG A 24 -3.39 -6.99 0.35
N ASP A 25 -4.70 -7.05 0.50
CA ASP A 25 -5.58 -7.97 -0.25
C ASP A 25 -6.47 -7.27 -1.31
N VAL A 26 -6.20 -5.98 -1.58
CA VAL A 26 -6.95 -5.13 -2.52
C VAL A 26 -6.72 -5.53 -3.97
N GLN A 27 -7.72 -5.94 -4.74
CA GLN A 27 -7.49 -6.37 -6.14
C GLN A 27 -7.71 -5.25 -7.15
N GLU A 28 -8.54 -4.26 -6.83
CA GLU A 28 -8.94 -3.21 -7.77
C GLU A 28 -8.12 -1.93 -7.60
N PRO A 29 -7.67 -1.28 -8.70
CA PRO A 29 -6.92 -0.02 -8.66
C PRO A 29 -7.65 1.11 -7.95
N GLU A 30 -8.94 1.27 -8.19
CA GLU A 30 -9.74 2.33 -7.56
C GLU A 30 -9.79 2.14 -6.04
N GLN A 31 -10.03 0.90 -5.58
CA GLN A 31 -10.01 0.58 -4.16
C GLN A 31 -8.62 0.81 -3.54
N MET A 32 -7.54 0.55 -4.29
CA MET A 32 -6.18 0.86 -3.84
C MET A 32 -5.98 2.36 -3.69
N ALA A 33 -6.40 3.16 -4.68
CA ALA A 33 -6.33 4.61 -4.62
C ALA A 33 -7.11 5.16 -3.41
N GLU A 34 -8.33 4.67 -3.17
CA GLU A 34 -9.15 5.08 -2.02
C GLU A 34 -8.52 4.72 -0.66
N LEU A 35 -7.91 3.53 -0.55
CA LEU A 35 -7.23 3.12 0.67
C LEU A 35 -5.97 3.94 0.92
N VAL A 36 -5.19 4.21 -0.13
CA VAL A 36 -4.02 5.08 -0.01
C VAL A 36 -4.44 6.53 0.29
N ALA A 37 -5.52 7.04 -0.30
CA ALA A 37 -6.06 8.35 0.03
C ALA A 37 -6.50 8.46 1.51
N ARG A 38 -6.92 7.35 2.13
CA ARG A 38 -7.17 7.30 3.59
C ARG A 38 -5.88 7.28 4.42
N LEU A 39 -4.81 6.69 3.91
CA LEU A 39 -3.50 6.63 4.59
C LEU A 39 -2.72 7.95 4.46
N ALA A 40 -2.87 8.63 3.33
CA ALA A 40 -2.27 9.91 3.01
C ALA A 40 -3.34 10.88 2.45
N PRO A 41 -4.22 11.43 3.31
CA PRO A 41 -5.25 12.36 2.87
C PRO A 41 -4.68 13.64 2.23
N PRO A 42 -5.44 14.34 1.37
CA PRO A 42 -5.07 15.66 0.89
C PRO A 42 -4.65 16.60 2.03
N GLY A 43 -3.57 17.35 1.84
CA GLY A 43 -2.96 18.21 2.87
C GLY A 43 -1.94 17.50 3.78
N THR A 44 -1.79 16.18 3.69
CA THR A 44 -0.70 15.44 4.36
C THR A 44 0.64 15.89 3.77
N SER A 45 1.71 15.95 4.58
CA SER A 45 3.04 16.22 4.04
C SER A 45 3.52 15.03 3.19
N VAL A 46 4.31 15.30 2.14
CA VAL A 46 4.88 14.21 1.31
C VAL A 46 5.70 13.23 2.14
N ASP A 47 6.40 13.72 3.17
CA ASP A 47 7.20 12.89 4.07
C ASP A 47 6.34 11.99 4.98
N ASP A 48 5.23 12.51 5.50
CA ASP A 48 4.28 11.70 6.28
C ASP A 48 3.60 10.65 5.40
N ALA A 49 3.23 11.04 4.17
CA ALA A 49 2.64 10.15 3.18
C ALA A 49 3.62 9.01 2.82
N GLN A 50 4.90 9.34 2.59
CA GLN A 50 5.95 8.35 2.35
C GLN A 50 6.06 7.37 3.52
N ARG A 51 6.16 7.87 4.75
CA ARG A 51 6.21 7.01 5.95
C ARG A 51 4.98 6.12 6.09
N ALA A 52 3.79 6.62 5.75
CA ALA A 52 2.56 5.83 5.78
C ALA A 52 2.58 4.69 4.77
N MET A 53 3.02 4.97 3.54
CA MET A 53 3.15 3.97 2.47
C MET A 53 4.22 2.92 2.77
N GLU A 54 5.36 3.33 3.33
CA GLU A 54 6.44 2.42 3.72
C GLU A 54 6.01 1.45 4.84
N ARG A 55 5.17 1.90 5.79
CA ARG A 55 4.56 1.00 6.79
C ARG A 55 3.65 -0.06 6.17
N GLU A 56 3.00 0.27 5.06
CA GLU A 56 2.22 -0.66 4.24
C GLU A 56 3.09 -1.56 3.33
N GLY A 57 4.43 -1.43 3.43
CA GLY A 57 5.40 -2.23 2.71
C GLY A 57 5.61 -1.80 1.26
N PHE A 58 5.20 -0.59 0.90
CA PHE A 58 5.60 0.02 -0.37
C PHE A 58 7.04 0.55 -0.27
N ARG A 59 7.73 0.58 -1.40
CA ARG A 59 8.94 1.36 -1.58
C ARG A 59 8.56 2.62 -2.33
N CYS A 60 9.10 3.77 -1.94
CA CYS A 60 8.70 5.04 -2.54
C CYS A 60 9.91 5.85 -3.05
N SER A 61 9.72 6.60 -4.13
CA SER A 61 10.69 7.53 -4.68
C SER A 61 9.98 8.79 -5.19
N ARG A 62 10.62 9.95 -5.04
CA ARG A 62 10.10 11.21 -5.56
C ARG A 62 10.35 11.32 -7.06
N VAL A 63 9.36 11.82 -7.78
CA VAL A 63 9.43 12.12 -9.20
C VAL A 63 8.96 13.56 -9.38
N VAL A 64 9.74 14.35 -10.11
CA VAL A 64 9.45 15.76 -10.39
C VAL A 64 9.24 15.90 -11.89
N ASN A 65 8.19 16.63 -12.29
CA ASN A 65 7.80 16.86 -13.68
C ASN A 65 7.76 15.56 -14.50
N GLY A 66 7.16 14.52 -13.91
CA GLY A 66 7.09 13.19 -14.51
C GLY A 66 5.74 12.89 -15.14
N THR A 67 5.67 11.70 -15.75
CA THR A 67 4.44 11.13 -16.29
C THR A 67 4.03 9.90 -15.47
N PHE A 68 2.74 9.78 -15.18
CA PHE A 68 2.16 8.62 -14.53
C PHE A 68 0.90 8.16 -15.26
N THR A 69 0.81 6.86 -15.54
CA THR A 69 -0.39 6.24 -16.11
C THR A 69 -1.20 5.60 -14.99
N ALA A 70 -2.41 6.09 -14.76
CA ALA A 70 -3.38 5.49 -13.85
C ALA A 70 -4.32 4.54 -14.62
N LEU A 71 -4.98 3.62 -13.92
CA LEU A 71 -6.08 2.84 -14.47
C LEU A 71 -7.40 3.34 -13.87
N LYS A 72 -8.38 3.62 -14.71
CA LYS A 72 -9.67 4.19 -14.29
C LYS A 72 -10.85 3.45 -14.88
N GLY A 73 -11.94 3.40 -14.11
CA GLY A 73 -13.17 2.73 -14.48
C GLY A 73 -13.07 1.22 -14.43
N GLU A 74 -14.23 0.57 -14.57
CA GLU A 74 -14.35 -0.89 -14.56
C GLU A 74 -13.55 -1.56 -15.68
N GLU A 75 -13.39 -0.87 -16.82
CA GLU A 75 -12.62 -1.35 -17.97
C GLU A 75 -11.10 -1.21 -17.79
N ARG A 76 -10.64 -0.59 -16.69
CA ARG A 76 -9.22 -0.31 -16.41
C ARG A 76 -8.55 0.44 -17.57
N THR A 77 -9.24 1.47 -18.06
CA THR A 77 -8.74 2.30 -19.15
C THR A 77 -7.52 3.10 -18.67
N PRO A 78 -6.38 3.05 -19.39
CA PRO A 78 -5.22 3.87 -19.05
C PRO A 78 -5.53 5.36 -19.19
N GLU A 79 -5.25 6.14 -18.14
CA GLU A 79 -5.29 7.60 -18.14
C GLU A 79 -3.90 8.13 -17.83
N GLU A 80 -3.35 8.97 -18.70
CA GLU A 80 -2.01 9.52 -18.56
C GLU A 80 -2.03 10.91 -17.94
N HIS A 81 -1.17 11.12 -16.94
CA HIS A 81 -0.98 12.38 -16.25
C HIS A 81 0.47 12.83 -16.47
N GLU A 82 0.66 13.89 -17.25
CA GLU A 82 1.98 14.44 -17.60
C GLU A 82 2.32 15.69 -16.78
N GLY A 83 3.63 15.95 -16.62
CA GLY A 83 4.12 17.19 -16.03
C GLY A 83 3.78 17.37 -14.55
N ILE A 84 3.60 16.27 -13.83
CA ILE A 84 3.20 16.27 -12.41
C ILE A 84 4.36 15.92 -11.48
N ASP A 85 4.32 16.47 -10.27
CA ASP A 85 5.19 16.11 -9.17
C ASP A 85 4.49 15.09 -8.27
N PHE A 86 5.11 13.94 -8.04
CA PHE A 86 4.50 12.87 -7.27
C PHE A 86 5.52 12.00 -6.53
N LEU A 87 5.05 11.42 -5.43
CA LEU A 87 5.72 10.32 -4.78
C LEU A 87 5.25 9.00 -5.42
N LYS A 88 6.14 8.35 -6.17
CA LYS A 88 5.90 7.04 -6.77
C LYS A 88 6.15 5.95 -5.74
N CYS A 89 5.12 5.21 -5.36
CA CYS A 89 5.20 4.10 -4.43
C CYS A 89 4.86 2.78 -5.12
N TRP A 90 5.71 1.78 -5.00
CA TRP A 90 5.50 0.47 -5.63
C TRP A 90 5.61 -0.68 -4.64
N ARG A 91 4.89 -1.76 -4.91
CA ARG A 91 4.94 -3.00 -4.11
C ARG A 91 4.64 -4.21 -4.98
N SER A 92 5.53 -5.20 -4.95
CA SER A 92 5.29 -6.50 -5.55
C SER A 92 4.28 -7.28 -4.72
N ARG A 93 3.37 -7.97 -5.40
CA ARG A 93 2.54 -9.05 -4.87
C ARG A 93 3.18 -10.35 -5.25
N ASP A 94 3.88 -10.93 -4.30
CA ASP A 94 4.29 -12.33 -4.38
C ASP A 94 3.05 -13.17 -4.04
N SER A 95 2.54 -13.90 -5.01
CA SER A 95 1.58 -14.96 -4.73
C SER A 95 2.41 -16.18 -4.30
N GLN A 96 2.19 -16.67 -3.07
CA GLN A 96 2.94 -17.83 -2.55
C GLN A 96 2.73 -19.11 -3.36
N LEU A 97 1.76 -19.14 -4.28
CA LEU A 97 1.30 -20.33 -5.00
C LEU A 97 1.10 -20.12 -6.52
N SER A 98 1.37 -18.92 -7.07
CA SER A 98 1.02 -18.62 -8.47
C SER A 98 2.24 -18.15 -9.27
N ILE A 99 2.32 -18.57 -10.54
CA ILE A 99 3.35 -18.15 -11.53
C ILE A 99 3.13 -16.67 -11.93
N ILE A 100 1.96 -16.12 -11.61
CA ILE A 100 1.59 -14.72 -11.83
C ILE A 100 1.94 -13.92 -10.57
N SER A 101 2.84 -12.97 -10.75
CA SER A 101 3.12 -11.90 -9.77
C SER A 101 2.30 -10.67 -10.14
N GLY A 102 1.78 -9.95 -9.15
CA GLY A 102 1.18 -8.64 -9.38
C GLY A 102 2.15 -7.55 -8.96
N SER A 103 2.04 -6.36 -9.52
CA SER A 103 2.72 -5.18 -8.97
C SER A 103 1.74 -4.02 -8.84
N TRP A 104 1.79 -3.38 -7.68
CA TRP A 104 1.12 -2.10 -7.46
C TRP A 104 2.09 -0.97 -7.75
N SER A 105 1.60 0.04 -8.45
CA SER A 105 2.26 1.34 -8.60
C SER A 105 1.25 2.41 -8.26
N VAL A 106 1.59 3.28 -7.32
CA VAL A 106 0.73 4.36 -6.82
C VAL A 106 1.50 5.66 -6.95
N ALA A 107 0.86 6.71 -7.45
CA ALA A 107 1.39 8.06 -7.44
C ALA A 107 0.60 8.90 -6.44
N ILE A 108 1.30 9.44 -5.44
CA ILE A 108 0.75 10.45 -4.54
C ILE A 108 1.18 11.81 -5.09
N VAL A 109 0.27 12.45 -5.82
CA VAL A 109 0.51 13.75 -6.46
C VAL A 109 0.56 14.81 -5.37
N HIS A 110 1.50 15.74 -5.49
CA HIS A 110 1.69 16.77 -4.48
C HIS A 110 1.99 18.14 -5.07
N LYS A 111 1.59 19.18 -4.34
CA LYS A 111 1.93 20.58 -4.60
C LYS A 111 2.39 21.21 -3.30
N ASP A 112 3.44 22.02 -3.35
CA ASP A 112 4.01 22.68 -2.16
C ASP A 112 4.33 21.70 -1.01
N SER A 113 4.84 20.51 -1.35
CA SER A 113 5.12 19.40 -0.41
C SER A 113 3.89 18.85 0.32
N LYS A 114 2.70 19.04 -0.23
CA LYS A 114 1.42 18.57 0.32
C LYS A 114 0.68 17.71 -0.69
N VAL A 115 0.10 16.61 -0.21
CA VAL A 115 -0.72 15.70 -1.04
C VAL A 115 -1.93 16.46 -1.58
N VAL A 116 -2.20 16.30 -2.87
CA VAL A 116 -3.41 16.83 -3.53
C VAL A 116 -4.29 15.72 -4.08
N GLU A 117 -3.70 14.62 -4.53
CA GLU A 117 -4.41 13.52 -5.20
C GLU A 117 -3.61 12.22 -5.08
N VAL A 118 -4.32 11.08 -5.22
CA VAL A 118 -3.74 9.75 -5.24
C VAL A 118 -4.23 9.02 -6.50
N LEU A 119 -3.28 8.50 -7.26
CA LEU A 119 -3.51 7.73 -8.49
C LEU A 119 -2.95 6.32 -8.31
N ALA A 120 -3.63 5.32 -8.85
CA ALA A 120 -3.20 3.93 -8.76
C ALA A 120 -3.16 3.24 -10.12
N TYR A 121 -2.20 2.33 -10.23
CA TYR A 121 -1.97 1.47 -11.37
C TYR A 121 -1.64 0.07 -10.86
N THR A 122 -2.08 -0.95 -11.58
CA THR A 122 -1.74 -2.34 -11.32
C THR A 122 -1.32 -3.02 -12.60
N ALA A 123 -0.27 -3.83 -12.53
CA ALA A 123 0.09 -4.74 -13.61
C ALA A 123 0.16 -6.16 -13.06
N LEU A 124 -0.39 -7.10 -13.83
CA LEU A 124 -0.09 -8.51 -13.68
C LEU A 124 1.17 -8.80 -14.50
N THR A 125 2.11 -9.52 -13.92
CA THR A 125 3.38 -9.91 -14.52
C THR A 125 3.57 -11.41 -14.35
N GLY A 126 3.47 -12.14 -15.46
CA GLY A 126 3.66 -13.58 -15.54
C GLY A 126 3.86 -13.99 -17.01
N PRO A 127 4.44 -15.18 -17.27
CA PRO A 127 4.53 -15.77 -18.61
C PRO A 127 3.16 -16.15 -19.18
#